data_AF-J9UT93-F1
#
_entry.id   AF-J9UT93-F1
#
_cell.length_a   1.000
_cell.length_b   1.000
_cell.length_c   1.000
_cell.angle_alpha   90.00
_cell.angle_beta   90.00
_cell.angle_gamma   90.00
#
_symmetry.space_group_name_H-M   'P 1'
#
loop_
_entity.id
_entity.type
_entity.pdbx_description
1 polymer ?
#
loop_
_entity_poly.entity_id
_entity_poly.type
_entity_poly.pdbx_seq_one_letter_code
_entity_poly.pdbx_strand_id
1 'polypeptide(L)'
;MLKTIIKKFQEDEKIKTELFKHIISKRESIFKELANKPPYINIFNLISIEEQEKFNSQMLYDILKVNINKNIDECDIKLNFSKLFIEFLFKKHNVEYKNNILDECKFEVKKEFQTQNNKFIDLLIWDSKKNYAVIIENKVNSGDNGENQIADYYKDIKNRKIKNIYVVYLTRYGDEPSESSLNDELKKEIGNNLFCIPHSFIASWLENVLENDLFIKLIEKEKDYKVLESAMIQFIQNENYLSGIEPDNKVINNILLNDQKLNKLYESIEDITKYDEYIEIYNNAIDIINDKIRDKKLDILKSRKKKILNLQYHCKKNY
;
A
#
# COMPACT_ATOMS: atom_id res chain seq x y z
N MET A 1 -6.18 -24.53 40.62
CA MET A 1 -6.40 -24.60 39.15
C MET A 1 -7.54 -23.68 38.71
N LEU A 2 -8.81 -23.93 39.10
CA LEU A 2 -9.96 -23.11 38.69
C LEU A 2 -9.85 -21.62 39.07
N LYS A 3 -9.46 -21.31 40.32
CA LYS A 3 -9.23 -19.92 40.78
C LYS A 3 -8.13 -19.20 39.99
N THR A 4 -7.11 -19.93 39.54
CA THR A 4 -6.00 -19.40 38.74
C THR A 4 -6.46 -19.09 37.32
N ILE A 5 -7.30 -19.94 36.74
CA ILE A 5 -7.91 -19.74 35.41
C ILE A 5 -8.86 -18.55 35.41
N ILE A 6 -9.73 -18.43 36.42
CA ILE A 6 -10.67 -17.29 36.56
C ILE A 6 -9.89 -15.97 36.72
N LYS A 7 -8.81 -15.98 37.49
CA LYS A 7 -7.98 -14.79 37.70
C LYS A 7 -7.30 -14.33 36.41
N LYS A 8 -6.72 -15.26 35.63
CA LYS A 8 -6.17 -14.95 34.30
C LYS A 8 -7.24 -14.40 33.35
N PHE A 9 -8.44 -14.98 33.34
CA PHE A 9 -9.53 -14.49 32.49
C PHE A 9 -9.96 -13.05 32.84
N GLN A 10 -10.02 -12.71 34.13
CA GLN A 10 -10.33 -11.35 34.59
C GLN A 10 -9.22 -10.34 34.28
N GLU A 11 -7.96 -10.77 34.35
CA GLU A 11 -6.80 -9.95 33.97
C GLU A 11 -6.82 -9.65 32.46
N ASP A 12 -7.12 -10.64 31.62
CA ASP A 12 -7.27 -10.48 30.17
C ASP A 12 -8.40 -9.49 29.81
N GLU A 13 -9.59 -9.61 30.44
CA GLU A 13 -10.71 -8.67 30.22
C GLU A 13 -10.38 -7.23 30.65
N LYS A 14 -9.59 -7.08 31.71
CA LYS A 14 -9.18 -5.76 32.20
C LYS A 14 -8.25 -5.07 31.22
N ILE A 15 -7.22 -5.76 30.71
CA ILE A 15 -6.29 -5.23 29.72
C ILE A 15 -7.06 -4.79 28.46
N LYS A 16 -8.00 -5.61 27.97
CA LYS A 16 -8.86 -5.28 26.82
C LYS A 16 -9.68 -4.02 27.03
N THR A 17 -10.33 -3.92 28.19
CA THR A 17 -11.15 -2.74 28.54
C THR A 17 -10.30 -1.48 28.64
N GLU A 18 -9.09 -1.58 29.20
CA GLU A 18 -8.16 -0.47 29.32
C GLU A 18 -7.64 -0.02 27.95
N LEU A 19 -7.32 -0.96 27.05
CA LEU A 19 -6.93 -0.69 25.67
C LEU A 19 -8.00 0.13 24.95
N PHE A 20 -9.25 -0.34 24.98
CA PHE A 20 -10.36 0.30 24.29
C PHE A 20 -10.67 1.70 24.85
N LYS A 21 -10.72 1.83 26.18
CA LYS A 21 -10.93 3.14 26.84
C LYS A 21 -9.83 4.13 26.47
N HIS A 22 -8.58 3.66 26.40
CA HIS A 22 -7.45 4.53 26.08
C HIS A 22 -7.49 4.97 24.61
N ILE A 23 -7.79 4.09 23.65
CA ILE A 23 -7.99 4.44 22.23
C ILE A 23 -9.10 5.49 22.09
N ILE A 24 -10.25 5.27 22.73
CA ILE A 24 -11.37 6.24 22.71
C ILE A 24 -10.95 7.58 23.31
N SER A 25 -10.14 7.59 24.37
CA SER A 25 -9.68 8.84 24.98
C SER A 25 -8.84 9.73 24.03
N LYS A 26 -8.22 9.13 22.99
CA LYS A 26 -7.45 9.85 21.98
C LYS A 26 -8.30 10.50 20.90
N ARG A 27 -9.60 10.26 20.89
CA ARG A 27 -10.55 10.79 19.90
C ARG A 27 -10.38 12.30 19.68
N GLU A 28 -10.33 13.08 20.75
CA GLU A 28 -10.25 14.55 20.63
C GLU A 28 -8.92 15.03 20.07
N SER A 29 -7.79 14.43 20.48
CA SER A 29 -6.48 14.74 19.92
C SER A 29 -6.40 14.37 18.44
N ILE A 30 -6.97 13.22 18.06
CA ILE A 30 -7.05 12.75 16.68
C ILE A 30 -7.85 13.76 15.84
N PHE A 31 -9.06 14.12 16.26
CA PHE A 31 -9.89 15.07 15.51
C PHE A 31 -9.26 16.45 15.39
N LYS A 32 -8.58 16.92 16.44
CA LYS A 32 -7.87 18.20 16.40
C LYS A 32 -6.71 18.16 15.38
N GLU A 33 -6.00 17.05 15.29
CA GLU A 33 -4.92 16.90 14.32
C GLU A 33 -5.46 16.83 12.89
N LEU A 34 -6.51 16.03 12.66
CA LEU A 34 -7.19 15.93 11.36
C LEU A 34 -7.73 17.29 10.89
N ALA A 35 -8.34 18.07 11.79
CA ALA A 35 -8.90 19.38 11.47
C ALA A 35 -7.86 20.44 11.07
N ASN A 36 -6.59 20.26 11.45
CA ASN A 36 -5.51 21.18 11.11
C ASN A 36 -4.73 20.75 9.86
N LYS A 37 -5.08 19.62 9.24
CA LYS A 37 -4.43 19.17 8.01
C LYS A 37 -4.92 20.00 6.82
N PRO A 38 -4.04 20.27 5.84
CA PRO A 38 -4.50 20.78 4.55
C PRO A 38 -5.50 19.79 3.93
N PRO A 39 -6.40 20.27 3.06
CA PRO A 39 -7.34 19.40 2.37
C PRO A 39 -6.57 18.31 1.62
N TYR A 40 -7.01 17.07 1.78
CA TYR A 40 -6.48 15.96 1.01
C TYR A 40 -7.02 16.03 -0.41
N ILE A 41 -6.14 16.24 -1.38
CA ILE A 41 -6.46 16.23 -2.80
C ILE A 41 -5.57 15.19 -3.46
N ASN A 42 -6.17 14.06 -3.83
CA ASN A 42 -5.57 13.08 -4.73
C ASN A 42 -6.09 13.37 -6.14
N ILE A 43 -5.19 13.80 -7.04
CA ILE A 43 -5.53 14.13 -8.43
C ILE A 43 -6.11 12.92 -9.17
N PHE A 44 -5.64 11.70 -8.90
CA PHE A 44 -6.13 10.49 -9.55
C PHE A 44 -7.62 10.28 -9.25
N ASN A 45 -8.03 10.43 -7.99
CA ASN A 45 -9.44 10.37 -7.57
C ASN A 45 -10.28 11.48 -8.24
N LEU A 46 -9.73 12.68 -8.39
CA LEU A 46 -10.44 13.80 -9.01
C LEU A 46 -10.80 13.55 -10.48
N ILE A 47 -9.95 12.78 -11.19
CA ILE A 47 -10.15 12.46 -12.61
C ILE A 47 -10.61 11.02 -12.85
N SER A 48 -10.94 10.28 -11.78
CA SER A 48 -11.49 8.92 -11.84
C SER A 48 -10.60 7.90 -12.57
N ILE A 49 -9.29 7.96 -12.32
CA ILE A 49 -8.31 6.99 -12.88
C ILE A 49 -7.56 6.18 -11.81
N GLU A 50 -7.88 6.39 -10.54
CA GLU A 50 -7.18 5.84 -9.38
C GLU A 50 -7.08 4.32 -9.40
N GLU A 51 -8.11 3.63 -9.92
CA GLU A 51 -8.16 2.17 -9.98
C GLU A 51 -7.73 1.56 -11.33
N GLN A 52 -7.29 2.39 -12.28
CA GLN A 52 -6.97 1.91 -13.62
C GLN A 52 -5.55 1.31 -13.68
N GLU A 53 -5.48 -0.03 -13.69
CA GLU A 53 -4.23 -0.82 -13.74
C GLU A 53 -3.23 -0.32 -14.80
N LYS A 54 -3.69 -0.03 -16.02
CA LYS A 54 -2.81 0.47 -17.10
C LYS A 54 -2.16 1.82 -16.77
N PHE A 55 -2.91 2.74 -16.15
CA PHE A 55 -2.38 4.03 -15.73
C PHE A 55 -1.43 3.87 -14.55
N ASN A 56 -1.77 3.00 -13.61
CA ASN A 56 -0.91 2.67 -12.48
C ASN A 56 0.44 2.08 -12.93
N SER A 57 0.42 1.08 -13.82
CA SER A 57 1.62 0.49 -14.41
C SER A 57 2.44 1.50 -15.22
N GLN A 58 1.79 2.43 -15.93
CA GLN A 58 2.48 3.52 -16.62
C GLN A 58 3.20 4.47 -15.64
N MET A 59 2.57 4.84 -14.53
CA MET A 59 3.20 5.67 -13.51
C MET A 59 4.39 4.97 -12.86
N LEU A 60 4.22 3.70 -12.48
CA LEU A 60 5.29 2.91 -11.90
C LEU A 60 6.47 2.75 -12.89
N TYR A 61 6.20 2.54 -14.17
CA TYR A 61 7.22 2.54 -15.22
C TYR A 61 8.01 3.85 -15.28
N ASP A 62 7.33 4.98 -15.35
CA ASP A 62 7.99 6.29 -15.49
C ASP A 62 8.85 6.61 -14.26
N ILE A 63 8.37 6.26 -13.06
CA ILE A 63 9.12 6.43 -11.81
C ILE A 63 10.32 5.49 -11.72
N LEU A 64 10.15 4.20 -12.02
CA LEU A 64 11.27 3.23 -11.97
C LEU A 64 12.41 3.59 -12.95
N LYS A 65 12.10 4.29 -14.05
CA LYS A 65 13.09 4.74 -15.03
C LYS A 65 13.89 5.97 -14.62
N VAL A 66 13.49 6.64 -13.55
CA VAL A 66 14.22 7.82 -13.07
C VAL A 66 15.65 7.42 -12.73
N ASN A 67 16.59 8.04 -13.45
CA ASN A 67 18.01 7.88 -13.25
C ASN A 67 18.65 9.26 -13.25
N ILE A 68 19.13 9.67 -12.08
CA ILE A 68 19.68 11.00 -11.82
C ILE A 68 21.19 10.82 -11.61
N ASN A 69 21.97 11.56 -12.39
CA ASN A 69 23.40 11.68 -12.24
C ASN A 69 23.77 13.17 -12.34
N LYS A 70 24.04 13.79 -11.20
CA LYS A 70 24.28 15.23 -11.07
C LYS A 70 25.43 15.46 -10.11
N ASN A 71 26.26 16.45 -10.39
CA ASN A 71 27.24 16.97 -9.44
C ASN A 71 26.68 18.28 -8.87
N ILE A 72 26.50 18.36 -7.56
CA ILE A 72 25.97 19.53 -6.85
C ILE A 72 26.84 19.79 -5.63
N ASP A 73 27.44 20.99 -5.56
CA ASP A 73 28.30 21.41 -4.46
C ASP A 73 29.34 20.33 -4.10
N GLU A 74 30.12 19.88 -5.11
CA GLU A 74 31.16 18.84 -5.01
C GLU A 74 30.65 17.44 -4.59
N CYS A 75 29.34 17.22 -4.58
CA CYS A 75 28.72 15.93 -4.28
C CYS A 75 28.11 15.31 -5.54
N ASP A 76 28.57 14.10 -5.86
CA ASP A 76 27.99 13.28 -6.92
C ASP A 76 26.69 12.62 -6.43
N ILE A 77 25.55 13.18 -6.87
CA ILE A 77 24.23 12.60 -6.65
C ILE A 77 23.95 11.59 -7.75
N LYS A 78 23.89 10.32 -7.37
CA LYS A 78 23.56 9.18 -8.25
C LYS A 78 22.38 8.42 -7.67
N LEU A 79 21.21 8.57 -8.28
CA LEU A 79 19.97 7.90 -7.88
C LEU A 79 19.41 7.12 -9.06
N ASN A 80 19.34 5.80 -8.93
CA ASN A 80 18.68 4.92 -9.90
C ASN A 80 17.47 4.28 -9.22
N PHE A 81 16.27 4.68 -9.61
CA PHE A 81 15.06 4.29 -8.91
C PHE A 81 14.76 2.80 -9.03
N SER A 82 15.00 2.19 -10.19
CA SER A 82 14.89 0.73 -10.34
C SER A 82 15.84 -0.04 -9.41
N LYS A 83 17.07 0.48 -9.21
CA LYS A 83 18.02 -0.10 -8.24
C LYS A 83 17.51 0.07 -6.81
N LEU A 84 17.11 1.29 -6.44
CA LEU A 84 16.58 1.59 -5.10
C LEU A 84 15.35 0.74 -4.77
N PHE A 85 14.47 0.49 -5.75
CA PHE A 85 13.32 -0.40 -5.59
C PHE A 85 13.76 -1.83 -5.27
N ILE A 86 14.72 -2.39 -6.02
CA ILE A 86 15.23 -3.74 -5.81
C ILE A 86 15.89 -3.86 -4.43
N GLU A 87 16.72 -2.88 -4.04
CA GLU A 87 17.36 -2.85 -2.72
C GLU A 87 16.31 -2.79 -1.59
N PHE A 88 15.27 -1.96 -1.76
CA PHE A 88 14.17 -1.88 -0.80
C PHE A 88 13.39 -3.20 -0.70
N LEU A 89 13.07 -3.81 -1.84
CA LEU A 89 12.41 -5.12 -1.94
C LEU A 89 13.21 -6.21 -1.21
N PHE A 90 14.48 -6.35 -1.54
CA PHE A 90 15.35 -7.35 -0.94
C PHE A 90 15.55 -7.12 0.55
N LYS A 91 15.72 -5.86 0.99
CA LYS A 91 15.81 -5.51 2.41
C LYS A 91 14.54 -5.90 3.16
N LYS A 92 13.35 -5.62 2.61
CA LYS A 92 12.06 -5.92 3.27
C LYS A 92 11.77 -7.42 3.34
N HIS A 93 12.24 -8.20 2.38
CA HIS A 93 12.05 -9.65 2.32
C HIS A 93 13.27 -10.45 2.80
N ASN A 94 14.27 -9.80 3.42
CA ASN A 94 15.50 -10.44 3.92
C ASN A 94 16.22 -11.30 2.87
N VAL A 95 16.23 -10.85 1.61
CA VAL A 95 16.95 -11.52 0.54
C VAL A 95 18.42 -11.18 0.68
N GLU A 96 19.25 -12.19 0.88
CA GLU A 96 20.70 -12.01 0.86
C GLU A 96 21.19 -11.84 -0.58
N TYR A 97 21.78 -10.70 -0.88
CA TYR A 97 22.47 -10.45 -2.15
C TYR A 97 23.78 -9.72 -1.87
N LYS A 98 24.78 -9.93 -2.74
CA LYS A 98 26.02 -9.16 -2.63
C LYS A 98 25.79 -7.78 -3.26
N ASN A 99 25.93 -6.71 -2.47
CA ASN A 99 25.66 -5.32 -2.92
C ASN A 99 26.34 -4.97 -4.25
N ASN A 100 27.57 -5.43 -4.46
CA ASN A 100 28.34 -5.21 -5.68
C ASN A 100 27.65 -5.74 -6.96
N ILE A 101 26.78 -6.74 -6.84
CA ILE A 101 26.08 -7.30 -8.00
C ILE A 101 25.10 -6.29 -8.60
N LEU A 102 24.36 -5.53 -7.77
CA LEU A 102 23.45 -4.50 -8.27
C LEU A 102 24.19 -3.27 -8.78
N ASP A 103 25.37 -2.96 -8.22
CA ASP A 103 26.23 -1.85 -8.67
C ASP A 103 26.76 -2.03 -10.09
N GLU A 104 27.01 -3.27 -10.49
CA GLU A 104 27.50 -3.61 -11.84
C GLU A 104 26.38 -3.74 -12.88
N CYS A 105 25.12 -3.79 -12.43
CA CYS A 105 23.96 -3.94 -13.30
C CYS A 105 23.63 -2.64 -14.02
N LYS A 106 23.32 -2.75 -15.31
CA LYS A 106 22.74 -1.65 -16.08
C LYS A 106 21.26 -1.95 -16.25
N PHE A 107 20.47 -1.48 -15.28
CA PHE A 107 19.03 -1.70 -15.27
C PHE A 107 18.35 -0.93 -16.41
N GLU A 108 17.50 -1.65 -17.13
CA GLU A 108 16.51 -1.09 -18.01
C GLU A 108 15.12 -1.48 -17.48
N VAL A 109 14.15 -0.60 -17.67
CA VAL A 109 12.75 -0.88 -17.36
C VAL A 109 11.97 -0.92 -18.67
N LYS A 110 11.22 -1.99 -18.89
CA LYS A 110 10.27 -2.15 -20.00
C LYS A 110 8.86 -2.20 -19.44
N LYS A 111 7.91 -1.73 -20.24
CA LYS A 111 6.47 -1.82 -19.97
C LYS A 111 5.82 -2.59 -21.10
N GLU A 112 4.77 -3.35 -20.81
CA GLU A 112 4.03 -4.16 -21.80
C GLU A 112 5.03 -5.01 -22.62
N PHE A 113 5.92 -5.72 -21.92
CA PHE A 113 6.97 -6.49 -22.56
C PHE A 113 6.40 -7.79 -23.11
N GLN A 114 6.41 -7.90 -24.44
CA GLN A 114 5.87 -9.06 -25.15
C GLN A 114 6.77 -10.29 -24.97
N THR A 115 6.18 -11.36 -24.44
CA THR A 115 6.76 -12.71 -24.40
C THR A 115 6.64 -13.39 -25.77
N GLN A 116 7.34 -14.51 -25.95
CA GLN A 116 7.24 -15.33 -27.17
C GLN A 116 5.82 -15.84 -27.44
N ASN A 117 4.99 -15.98 -26.41
CA ASN A 117 3.60 -16.45 -26.51
C ASN A 117 2.58 -15.31 -26.69
N ASN A 118 3.01 -14.11 -27.08
CA ASN A 118 2.14 -12.92 -27.25
C ASN A 118 1.39 -12.47 -25.99
N LYS A 119 1.86 -12.86 -24.80
CA LYS A 119 1.44 -12.27 -23.53
C LYS A 119 2.37 -11.13 -23.15
N PHE A 120 1.87 -10.14 -22.42
CA PHE A 120 2.58 -8.90 -22.13
C PHE A 120 2.81 -8.75 -20.63
N ILE A 121 4.08 -8.80 -20.20
CA ILE A 121 4.47 -8.49 -18.83
C ILE A 121 4.19 -7.00 -18.60
N ASP A 122 3.45 -6.65 -17.54
CA ASP A 122 3.14 -5.25 -17.22
C ASP A 122 4.42 -4.42 -17.11
N LEU A 123 5.36 -4.85 -16.27
CA LEU A 123 6.69 -4.24 -16.15
C LEU A 123 7.79 -5.29 -16.01
N LEU A 124 8.93 -5.01 -16.65
CA LEU A 124 10.13 -5.81 -16.54
C LEU A 124 11.31 -4.90 -16.23
N ILE A 125 11.90 -5.06 -15.04
CA ILE A 125 13.23 -4.52 -14.74
C ILE A 125 14.23 -5.61 -15.11
N TRP A 126 15.20 -5.31 -15.98
CA TRP A 126 16.19 -6.30 -16.38
C TRP A 126 17.57 -5.69 -16.56
N ASP A 127 18.59 -6.49 -16.29
CA ASP A 127 19.99 -6.13 -16.56
C ASP A 127 20.39 -6.61 -17.95
N SER A 128 20.90 -5.70 -18.78
CA SER A 128 21.43 -6.01 -20.11
C SER A 128 22.53 -7.08 -20.11
N LYS A 129 23.27 -7.26 -19.00
CA LYS A 129 24.27 -8.33 -18.83
C LYS A 129 23.65 -9.67 -18.39
N LYS A 130 22.33 -9.77 -18.32
CA LYS A 130 21.55 -10.97 -18.00
C LYS A 130 21.76 -11.53 -16.58
N ASN A 131 22.22 -10.71 -15.64
CA ASN A 131 22.38 -11.17 -14.26
C ASN A 131 21.05 -11.17 -13.50
N TYR A 132 20.16 -10.22 -13.79
CA TYR A 132 18.92 -10.00 -13.05
C TYR A 132 17.73 -9.70 -13.96
N ALA A 133 16.56 -10.20 -13.57
CA ALA A 133 15.27 -9.73 -14.03
C ALA A 133 14.27 -9.71 -12.86
N VAL A 134 13.45 -8.68 -12.79
CA VAL A 134 12.29 -8.56 -11.91
C VAL A 134 11.08 -8.38 -12.80
N ILE A 135 10.24 -9.41 -12.84
CA ILE A 135 8.93 -9.41 -13.48
C ILE A 135 7.98 -8.77 -12.48
N ILE A 136 7.24 -7.73 -12.86
CA ILE A 136 6.22 -7.13 -12.01
C ILE A 136 4.89 -7.25 -12.76
N GLU A 137 3.95 -7.96 -12.17
CA GLU A 137 2.57 -8.04 -12.62
C GLU A 137 1.70 -7.20 -11.68
N ASN A 138 0.98 -6.23 -12.22
CA ASN A 138 0.17 -5.29 -11.46
C ASN A 138 -1.30 -5.72 -11.50
N LYS A 139 -1.98 -5.75 -10.36
CA LYS A 139 -3.37 -6.20 -10.24
C LYS A 139 -4.15 -5.29 -9.29
N VAL A 140 -4.94 -4.40 -9.86
CA VAL A 140 -5.71 -3.42 -9.08
C VAL A 140 -7.11 -3.93 -8.73
N ASN A 141 -7.93 -4.31 -9.70
CA ASN A 141 -9.38 -4.50 -9.49
C ASN A 141 -9.90 -5.93 -9.61
N SER A 142 -9.09 -6.87 -10.09
CA SER A 142 -9.59 -8.21 -10.38
C SER A 142 -8.50 -9.24 -10.19
N GLY A 143 -8.83 -10.30 -9.45
CA GLY A 143 -8.06 -11.54 -9.38
C GLY A 143 -7.77 -12.09 -10.77
N ASP A 144 -6.71 -12.88 -10.86
CA ASP A 144 -6.17 -13.51 -12.07
C ASP A 144 -7.25 -13.96 -13.06
N ASN A 145 -7.49 -13.13 -14.08
CA ASN A 145 -8.30 -13.52 -15.24
C ASN A 145 -7.44 -14.13 -16.36
N GLY A 146 -6.12 -14.20 -16.17
CA GLY A 146 -5.16 -14.72 -17.15
C GLY A 146 -4.67 -16.11 -16.77
N GLU A 147 -5.17 -17.15 -17.44
CA GLU A 147 -4.63 -18.52 -17.30
C GLU A 147 -3.12 -18.54 -17.59
N ASN A 148 -2.34 -19.07 -16.66
CA ASN A 148 -0.89 -19.27 -16.70
C ASN A 148 -0.07 -18.01 -17.01
N GLN A 149 -0.57 -16.83 -16.65
CA GLN A 149 0.05 -15.56 -17.05
C GLN A 149 1.46 -15.40 -16.46
N ILE A 150 1.60 -15.47 -15.13
CA ILE A 150 2.89 -15.37 -14.44
C ILE A 150 3.80 -16.53 -14.85
N ALA A 151 3.23 -17.74 -15.00
CA ALA A 151 3.97 -18.92 -15.39
C ALA A 151 4.67 -18.78 -16.75
N ASP A 152 3.98 -18.20 -17.74
CA ASP A 152 4.54 -17.96 -19.07
C ASP A 152 5.63 -16.88 -19.03
N TYR A 153 5.45 -15.84 -18.21
CA TYR A 153 6.45 -14.79 -18.05
C TYR A 153 7.75 -15.34 -17.48
N TYR A 154 7.64 -16.09 -16.37
CA TYR A 154 8.80 -16.67 -15.72
C TYR A 154 9.57 -17.60 -16.67
N LYS A 155 8.86 -18.47 -17.40
CA LYS A 155 9.47 -19.38 -18.38
C LYS A 155 10.14 -18.64 -19.54
N ASP A 156 9.50 -17.60 -20.10
CA ASP A 156 10.08 -16.78 -21.17
C ASP A 156 11.39 -16.13 -20.73
N ILE A 157 11.38 -15.48 -19.56
CA ILE A 157 12.56 -14.81 -19.01
C ILE A 157 13.66 -15.83 -18.66
N LYS A 158 13.30 -17.00 -18.12
CA LYS A 158 14.24 -18.10 -17.86
C LYS A 158 14.92 -18.59 -19.14
N ASN A 159 14.16 -18.76 -20.23
CA ASN A 159 14.67 -19.18 -21.53
C ASN A 159 15.66 -18.17 -22.13
N ARG A 160 15.65 -16.90 -21.71
CA ARG A 160 16.63 -15.88 -22.12
C ARG A 160 17.98 -16.01 -21.42
N LYS A 161 18.16 -17.01 -20.56
CA LYS A 161 19.37 -17.31 -19.76
C LYS A 161 19.69 -16.23 -18.74
N ILE A 162 18.67 -15.61 -18.14
CA ILE A 162 18.84 -14.71 -16.99
C ILE A 162 19.19 -15.55 -15.76
N LYS A 163 20.20 -15.12 -14.99
CA LYS A 163 20.68 -15.89 -13.82
C LYS A 163 19.72 -15.83 -12.63
N ASN A 164 19.30 -14.62 -12.25
CA ASN A 164 18.42 -14.41 -11.11
C ASN A 164 17.11 -13.78 -11.58
N ILE A 165 16.01 -14.48 -11.34
CA ILE A 165 14.67 -14.05 -11.76
C ILE A 165 13.82 -13.93 -10.52
N TYR A 166 13.25 -12.74 -10.34
CA TYR A 166 12.31 -12.42 -9.28
C TYR A 166 10.97 -12.08 -9.90
N VAL A 167 9.91 -12.41 -9.17
CA VAL A 167 8.53 -12.14 -9.57
C VAL A 167 7.89 -11.32 -8.47
N VAL A 168 7.36 -10.16 -8.83
CA VAL A 168 6.57 -9.29 -7.97
C VAL A 168 5.14 -9.38 -8.45
N TYR A 169 4.26 -9.85 -7.58
CA TYR A 169 2.82 -9.81 -7.78
C TYR A 169 2.28 -8.67 -6.91
N LEU A 170 1.97 -7.56 -7.57
CA LEU A 170 1.53 -6.32 -6.94
C LEU A 170 0.00 -6.29 -6.94
N THR A 171 -0.60 -6.46 -5.76
CA THR A 171 -2.06 -6.44 -5.58
C THR A 171 -2.47 -5.36 -4.58
N ARG A 172 -3.77 -5.12 -4.39
CA ARG A 172 -4.25 -4.18 -3.35
C ARG A 172 -3.75 -4.55 -1.97
N TYR A 173 -3.79 -5.83 -1.61
CA TYR A 173 -3.58 -6.29 -0.23
C TYR A 173 -2.41 -7.26 -0.06
N GLY A 174 -1.64 -7.52 -1.11
CA GLY A 174 -0.56 -8.50 -1.09
C GLY A 174 -1.03 -9.95 -1.22
N ASP A 175 -2.23 -10.13 -1.77
CA ASP A 175 -2.80 -11.44 -2.07
C ASP A 175 -1.88 -12.26 -2.98
N GLU A 176 -1.90 -13.56 -2.80
CA GLU A 176 -1.16 -14.49 -3.66
C GLU A 176 -1.85 -14.66 -5.01
N PRO A 177 -1.09 -14.96 -6.08
CA PRO A 177 -1.69 -15.35 -7.35
C PRO A 177 -2.49 -16.65 -7.17
N SER A 178 -3.57 -16.76 -7.94
CA SER A 178 -4.38 -17.96 -8.03
C SER A 178 -3.62 -19.12 -8.66
N GLU A 179 -4.07 -20.36 -8.38
CA GLU A 179 -3.51 -21.57 -9.01
C GLU A 179 -3.60 -21.54 -10.54
N SER A 180 -4.60 -20.85 -11.10
CA SER A 180 -4.77 -20.76 -12.55
C SER A 180 -3.73 -19.87 -13.21
N SER A 181 -3.14 -18.90 -12.51
CA SER A 181 -2.09 -18.01 -13.03
C SER A 181 -0.68 -18.51 -12.72
N LEU A 182 -0.50 -19.07 -11.52
CA LEU A 182 0.75 -19.65 -11.06
C LEU A 182 0.47 -20.94 -10.27
N ASN A 183 0.68 -22.08 -10.92
CA ASN A 183 0.48 -23.38 -10.28
C ASN A 183 1.51 -23.65 -9.16
N ASP A 184 1.18 -24.57 -8.27
CA ASP A 184 2.01 -24.94 -7.11
C ASP A 184 3.42 -25.42 -7.47
N GLU A 185 3.57 -26.12 -8.59
CA GLU A 185 4.87 -26.63 -9.04
C GLU A 185 5.81 -25.47 -9.36
N LEU A 186 5.35 -24.50 -10.15
CA LEU A 186 6.15 -23.35 -10.53
C LEU A 186 6.31 -22.37 -9.37
N LYS A 187 5.30 -22.24 -8.49
CA LYS A 187 5.42 -21.46 -7.25
C LYS A 187 6.55 -22.00 -6.37
N LYS A 188 6.69 -23.32 -6.24
CA LYS A 188 7.82 -23.97 -5.54
C LYS A 188 9.16 -23.75 -6.25
N GLU A 189 9.17 -23.77 -7.59
CA GLU A 189 10.37 -23.49 -8.38
C GLU A 189 10.87 -22.06 -8.20
N ILE A 190 9.97 -21.07 -8.22
CA ILE A 190 10.29 -19.66 -7.97
C ILE A 190 10.71 -19.48 -6.50
N GLY A 191 10.02 -20.16 -5.58
CA GLY A 191 10.33 -20.18 -4.16
C GLY A 191 10.37 -18.78 -3.56
N ASN A 192 11.46 -18.48 -2.84
CA ASN A 192 11.66 -17.20 -2.14
C ASN A 192 11.83 -15.99 -3.07
N ASN A 193 11.85 -16.19 -4.39
CA ASN A 193 11.95 -15.11 -5.37
C ASN A 193 10.57 -14.59 -5.82
N LEU A 194 9.47 -15.15 -5.28
CA LEU A 194 8.12 -14.63 -5.46
C LEU A 194 7.77 -13.68 -4.32
N PHE A 195 7.48 -12.43 -4.66
CA PHE A 195 7.05 -11.40 -3.73
C PHE A 195 5.61 -11.01 -4.03
N CYS A 196 4.68 -11.44 -3.17
CA CYS A 196 3.31 -10.95 -3.18
C CYS A 196 3.27 -9.70 -2.27
N ILE A 197 3.08 -8.53 -2.86
CA ILE A 197 3.18 -7.26 -2.15
C ILE A 197 1.93 -6.39 -2.37
N PRO A 198 1.47 -5.65 -1.34
CA PRO A 198 0.40 -4.68 -1.51
C PRO A 198 0.88 -3.42 -2.23
N HIS A 199 -0.03 -2.64 -2.82
CA HIS A 199 0.27 -1.30 -3.35
C HIS A 199 0.92 -0.37 -2.30
N SER A 200 0.58 -0.52 -1.02
CA SER A 200 1.19 0.22 0.09
C SER A 200 2.70 -0.03 0.25
N PHE A 201 3.21 -1.13 -0.34
CA PHE A 201 4.64 -1.38 -0.46
C PHE A 201 5.31 -0.36 -1.38
N ILE A 202 4.69 -0.04 -2.53
CA ILE A 202 5.18 0.98 -3.46
C ILE A 202 5.14 2.37 -2.80
N ALA A 203 4.07 2.68 -2.07
CA ALA A 203 4.00 3.89 -1.25
C ALA A 203 5.19 3.98 -0.26
N SER A 204 5.42 2.90 0.49
CA SER A 204 6.52 2.82 1.47
C SER A 204 7.91 2.96 0.84
N TRP A 205 8.10 2.37 -0.35
CA TRP A 205 9.33 2.52 -1.11
C TRP A 205 9.55 3.97 -1.54
N LEU A 206 8.54 4.63 -2.10
CA LEU A 206 8.64 6.02 -2.52
C LEU A 206 8.87 6.96 -1.33
N GLU A 207 8.21 6.72 -0.20
CA GLU A 207 8.48 7.43 1.05
C GLU A 207 9.95 7.26 1.47
N ASN A 208 10.51 6.05 1.37
CA ASN A 208 11.93 5.83 1.63
C ASN A 208 12.86 6.55 0.66
N VAL A 209 12.46 6.75 -0.60
CA VAL A 209 13.20 7.57 -1.56
C VAL A 209 13.12 9.06 -1.20
N LEU A 210 11.97 9.56 -0.76
CA LEU A 210 11.81 10.95 -0.30
C LEU A 210 12.65 11.26 0.95
N GLU A 211 12.84 10.26 1.81
CA GLU A 211 13.69 10.35 3.01
C GLU A 211 15.19 10.13 2.73
N ASN A 212 15.58 9.86 1.48
CA ASN A 212 16.98 9.64 1.13
C ASN A 212 17.78 10.95 1.14
N ASP A 213 18.89 10.99 1.88
CA ASP A 213 19.74 12.18 2.03
C ASP A 213 20.18 12.80 0.68
N LEU A 214 20.49 11.97 -0.32
CA LEU A 214 20.88 12.47 -1.65
C LEU A 214 19.69 13.07 -2.41
N PHE A 215 18.49 12.50 -2.25
CA PHE A 215 17.28 13.05 -2.85
C PHE A 215 16.88 14.37 -2.17
N ILE A 216 16.95 14.45 -0.84
CA ILE A 216 16.73 15.67 -0.06
C ILE A 216 17.68 16.78 -0.53
N LYS A 217 18.98 16.48 -0.60
CA LYS A 217 19.98 17.44 -1.10
C LYS A 217 19.67 17.90 -2.53
N LEU A 218 19.20 16.99 -3.39
CA LEU A 218 18.82 17.32 -4.76
C LEU A 218 17.67 18.34 -4.81
N ILE A 219 16.57 18.08 -4.10
CA ILE A 219 15.37 18.96 -4.13
C ILE A 219 15.61 20.32 -3.46
N GLU A 220 16.51 20.39 -2.47
CA GLU A 220 16.89 21.64 -1.81
C GLU A 220 17.67 22.56 -2.74
N LYS A 221 18.51 21.98 -3.61
CA LYS A 221 19.45 22.71 -4.46
C LYS A 221 18.91 22.95 -5.87
N GLU A 222 18.11 22.03 -6.40
CA GLU A 222 17.60 22.05 -7.76
C GLU A 222 16.07 22.02 -7.74
N LYS A 223 15.46 23.21 -7.80
CA LYS A 223 14.00 23.40 -7.64
C LYS A 223 13.16 22.60 -8.64
N ASP A 224 13.70 22.29 -9.81
CA ASP A 224 13.01 21.52 -10.84
C ASP A 224 12.67 20.09 -10.36
N TYR A 225 13.45 19.52 -9.43
CA TYR A 225 13.17 18.20 -8.86
C TYR A 225 12.03 18.21 -7.83
N LYS A 226 11.53 19.37 -7.41
CA LYS A 226 10.30 19.46 -6.60
C LYS A 226 9.06 19.00 -7.37
N VAL A 227 9.10 19.05 -8.70
CA VAL A 227 8.05 18.47 -9.54
C VAL A 227 8.03 16.95 -9.41
N LEU A 228 9.21 16.32 -9.38
CA LEU A 228 9.34 14.88 -9.16
C LEU A 228 8.88 14.49 -7.74
N GLU A 229 9.29 15.25 -6.72
CA GLU A 229 8.79 15.09 -5.34
C GLU A 229 7.26 15.16 -5.30
N SER A 230 6.66 16.16 -5.93
CA SER A 230 5.20 16.33 -5.98
C SER A 230 4.50 15.17 -6.67
N ALA A 231 5.05 14.68 -7.79
CA ALA A 231 4.54 13.52 -8.50
C ALA A 231 4.60 12.25 -7.65
N MET A 232 5.72 12.02 -6.95
CA MET A 232 5.88 10.90 -6.02
C MET A 232 4.86 10.97 -4.87
N ILE A 233 4.63 12.15 -4.29
CA ILE A 233 3.63 12.34 -3.22
C ILE A 233 2.22 11.98 -3.71
N GLN A 234 1.83 12.43 -4.90
CA GLN A 234 0.54 12.06 -5.50
C GLN A 234 0.46 10.56 -5.77
N PHE A 235 1.57 9.94 -6.20
CA PHE A 235 1.59 8.51 -6.46
C PHE A 235 1.49 7.70 -5.16
N ILE A 236 2.24 8.07 -4.11
CA ILE A 236 2.12 7.51 -2.74
C ILE A 236 0.67 7.54 -2.26
N GLN A 237 -0.02 8.66 -2.48
CA GLN A 237 -1.42 8.82 -2.12
C GLN A 237 -2.34 7.85 -2.85
N ASN A 238 -2.09 7.63 -4.15
CA ASN A 238 -2.84 6.67 -4.94
C ASN A 238 -2.57 5.22 -4.50
N GLU A 239 -1.31 4.86 -4.28
CA GLU A 239 -0.90 3.52 -3.84
C GLU A 239 -1.48 3.16 -2.46
N ASN A 240 -1.52 4.14 -1.55
CA ASN A 240 -2.20 4.00 -0.26
C ASN A 240 -3.72 3.82 -0.45
N TYR A 241 -4.35 4.63 -1.31
CA TYR A 241 -5.77 4.50 -1.63
C TYR A 241 -6.11 3.10 -2.18
N LEU A 242 -5.31 2.58 -3.12
CA LEU A 242 -5.49 1.25 -3.70
C LEU A 242 -5.44 0.16 -2.62
N SER A 243 -4.64 0.36 -1.57
CA SER A 243 -4.51 -0.52 -0.42
C SER A 243 -5.55 -0.29 0.69
N GLY A 244 -6.56 0.56 0.46
CA GLY A 244 -7.55 0.94 1.47
C GLY A 244 -6.98 1.78 2.63
N ILE A 245 -5.78 2.34 2.47
CA ILE A 245 -5.17 3.25 3.45
C ILE A 245 -5.66 4.66 3.16
N GLU A 246 -6.67 5.09 3.92
CA GLU A 246 -7.12 6.47 3.87
C GLU A 246 -6.11 7.42 4.56
N PRO A 247 -6.01 8.68 4.11
CA PRO A 247 -5.08 9.67 4.67
C PRO A 247 -5.29 9.91 6.17
N ASP A 248 -6.56 9.93 6.57
CA ASP A 248 -6.97 10.09 7.96
C ASP A 248 -6.54 8.88 8.80
N ASN A 249 -6.56 7.67 8.21
CA ASN A 249 -6.06 6.45 8.86
C ASN A 249 -4.56 6.51 9.11
N LYS A 250 -3.75 7.11 8.22
CA LYS A 250 -2.30 7.26 8.45
C LYS A 250 -2.01 8.16 9.67
N VAL A 251 -2.78 9.25 9.84
CA VAL A 251 -2.68 10.12 11.02
C VAL A 251 -3.10 9.39 12.29
N ILE A 252 -4.25 8.71 12.25
CA ILE A 252 -4.73 7.89 13.36
C ILE A 252 -3.69 6.84 13.75
N ASN A 253 -3.17 6.09 12.78
CA ASN A 253 -2.16 5.06 13.00
C ASN A 253 -0.89 5.64 13.60
N ASN A 254 -0.38 6.77 13.11
CA ASN A 254 0.80 7.42 13.67
C ASN A 254 0.59 7.86 15.12
N ILE A 255 -0.58 8.40 15.47
CA ILE A 255 -0.89 8.80 16.85
C ILE A 255 -0.95 7.56 17.75
N LEU A 256 -1.55 6.47 17.29
CA LEU A 256 -1.74 5.25 18.08
C LEU A 256 -0.44 4.44 18.23
N LEU A 257 0.35 4.30 17.17
CA LEU A 257 1.63 3.56 17.17
C LEU A 257 2.71 4.24 18.05
N ASN A 258 2.68 5.57 18.12
CA ASN A 258 3.62 6.33 18.95
C ASN A 258 3.10 6.57 20.39
N ASP A 259 1.92 6.04 20.74
CA ASP A 259 1.38 6.21 22.08
C ASP A 259 2.02 5.21 23.07
N GLN A 260 2.84 5.76 23.97
CA GLN A 260 3.59 4.98 24.96
C GLN A 260 2.72 4.11 25.88
N LYS A 261 1.47 4.51 26.14
CA LYS A 261 0.57 3.75 27.02
C LYS A 261 -0.08 2.61 26.26
N LEU A 262 -0.43 2.79 25.00
CA LEU A 262 -0.83 1.72 24.09
C LEU A 262 0.28 0.68 23.94
N ASN A 263 1.52 1.10 23.67
CA ASN A 263 2.64 0.18 23.49
C ASN A 263 2.88 -0.69 24.74
N LYS A 264 2.81 -0.11 25.94
CA LYS A 264 2.88 -0.88 27.20
C LYS A 264 1.72 -1.85 27.39
N LEU A 265 0.52 -1.49 26.94
CA LEU A 265 -0.63 -2.39 27.00
C LEU A 265 -0.48 -3.54 26.00
N TYR A 266 0.07 -3.30 24.81
CA TYR A 266 0.37 -4.34 23.82
C TYR A 266 1.45 -5.32 24.32
N GLU A 267 2.50 -4.83 24.98
CA GLU A 267 3.54 -5.67 25.59
C GLU A 267 2.99 -6.60 26.68
N SER A 268 1.84 -6.27 27.28
CA SER A 268 1.20 -7.09 28.31
C SER A 268 0.35 -8.24 27.77
N ILE A 269 0.25 -8.39 26.45
CA ILE A 269 -0.51 -9.46 25.79
C ILE A 269 0.32 -10.75 25.72
N GLU A 270 -0.10 -11.80 26.44
CA GLU A 270 0.61 -13.09 26.47
C GLU A 270 0.19 -14.06 25.35
N ASP A 271 -1.06 -13.99 24.87
CA ASP A 271 -1.65 -14.97 23.94
C ASP A 271 -2.43 -14.25 22.82
N ILE A 272 -1.82 -14.19 21.64
CA ILE A 272 -2.34 -13.48 20.46
C ILE A 272 -3.54 -14.19 19.81
N THR A 273 -3.69 -15.51 19.96
CA THR A 273 -4.72 -16.29 19.26
C THR A 273 -6.14 -15.94 19.71
N LYS A 274 -6.28 -15.52 20.97
CA LYS A 274 -7.56 -15.04 21.50
C LYS A 274 -7.98 -13.70 20.93
N TYR A 275 -7.08 -12.93 20.33
CA TYR A 275 -7.38 -11.60 19.78
C TYR A 275 -8.02 -11.67 18.40
N ASP A 276 -7.79 -12.75 17.64
CA ASP A 276 -8.41 -12.97 16.33
C ASP A 276 -9.95 -13.01 16.42
N GLU A 277 -10.49 -13.74 17.40
CA GLU A 277 -11.93 -13.78 17.69
C GLU A 277 -12.50 -12.39 18.02
N TYR A 278 -11.73 -11.54 18.73
CA TYR A 278 -12.16 -10.17 19.04
C TYR A 278 -12.09 -9.26 17.82
N ILE A 279 -11.05 -9.37 17.00
CA ILE A 279 -10.95 -8.64 15.74
C ILE A 279 -12.18 -8.94 14.88
N GLU A 280 -12.58 -10.20 14.79
CA GLU A 280 -13.78 -10.62 14.09
C GLU A 280 -15.05 -9.98 14.69
N ILE A 281 -15.23 -10.02 16.02
CA ILE A 281 -16.36 -9.39 16.71
C ILE A 281 -16.38 -7.87 16.46
N TYR A 282 -15.22 -7.20 16.49
CA TYR A 282 -15.13 -5.77 16.25
C TYR A 282 -15.49 -5.42 14.81
N ASN A 283 -15.00 -6.18 13.83
CA ASN A 283 -15.35 -5.99 12.42
C ASN A 283 -16.87 -6.15 12.21
N ASN A 284 -17.46 -7.21 12.77
CA ASN A 284 -18.91 -7.42 12.72
C ASN A 284 -19.69 -6.28 13.41
N ALA A 285 -19.20 -5.78 14.55
CA ALA A 285 -19.81 -4.65 15.24
C ALA A 285 -19.72 -3.35 14.43
N ILE A 286 -18.60 -3.11 13.74
CA ILE A 286 -18.41 -1.96 12.84
C ILE A 286 -19.47 -1.99 11.74
N ASP A 287 -19.70 -3.13 11.11
CA ASP A 287 -20.70 -3.28 10.04
C ASP A 287 -22.11 -2.97 10.53
N ILE A 288 -22.51 -3.54 11.68
CA ILE A 288 -23.82 -3.28 12.28
C ILE A 288 -23.99 -1.80 12.65
N ILE A 289 -22.96 -1.17 13.21
CA ILE A 289 -22.98 0.25 13.55
C ILE A 289 -23.14 1.09 12.28
N ASN A 290 -22.39 0.76 11.23
CA ASN A 290 -22.45 1.45 9.93
C ASN A 290 -23.85 1.40 9.33
N ASP A 291 -24.49 0.23 9.33
CA ASP A 291 -25.86 0.06 8.84
C ASP A 291 -26.87 0.88 9.66
N LYS A 292 -26.80 0.80 11.00
CA LYS A 292 -27.70 1.58 11.87
C LYS A 292 -27.52 3.09 11.69
N ILE A 293 -26.30 3.56 11.53
CA ILE A 293 -26.02 4.98 11.25
C ILE A 293 -26.57 5.37 9.88
N ARG A 294 -26.43 4.52 8.86
CA ARG A 294 -26.96 4.74 7.51
C ARG A 294 -28.49 4.90 7.54
N ASP A 295 -29.20 3.99 8.21
CA ASP A 295 -30.65 4.06 8.40
C ASP A 295 -31.07 5.34 9.10
N LYS A 296 -30.37 5.71 10.18
CA LYS A 296 -30.65 6.93 10.92
C LYS A 296 -30.45 8.19 10.06
N LYS A 297 -29.39 8.23 9.24
CA LYS A 297 -29.15 9.33 8.28
C LYS A 297 -30.29 9.42 7.27
N LEU A 298 -30.78 8.29 6.74
CA LEU A 298 -31.91 8.24 5.81
C LEU A 298 -33.20 8.76 6.45
N ASP A 299 -33.50 8.40 7.69
CA ASP A 299 -34.67 8.90 8.42
C ASP A 299 -34.62 10.42 8.65
N ILE A 300 -33.43 10.94 8.99
CA ILE A 300 -33.19 12.38 9.12
C ILE A 300 -33.42 13.08 7.77
N LEU A 301 -32.96 12.51 6.66
CA LEU A 301 -33.17 13.07 5.32
C LEU A 301 -34.66 13.05 4.91
N LYS A 302 -35.36 11.94 5.15
CA LYS A 302 -36.80 11.82 4.88
C LYS A 302 -37.62 12.83 5.68
N SER A 303 -37.32 12.98 6.98
CA SER A 303 -38.00 13.96 7.84
C SER A 303 -37.73 15.41 7.42
N ARG A 304 -36.50 15.74 7.00
CA ARG A 304 -36.17 17.06 6.41
C ARG A 304 -36.94 17.32 5.12
N LYS A 305 -36.99 16.34 4.21
CA LYS A 305 -37.75 16.46 2.94
C LYS A 305 -39.25 16.66 3.18
N LYS A 306 -39.83 15.94 4.15
CA LYS A 306 -41.24 16.10 4.56
C LYS A 306 -41.50 17.50 5.16
N LYS A 307 -40.58 18.03 5.96
CA LYS A 307 -40.67 19.39 6.53
C LYS A 307 -40.64 20.47 5.45
N ILE A 308 -39.76 20.32 4.45
CA ILE A 308 -39.69 21.24 3.29
C ILE A 308 -40.98 21.19 2.46
N LEU A 309 -41.51 19.99 2.19
CA LEU A 309 -42.75 19.82 1.43
C LEU A 309 -43.94 20.49 2.15
N ASN A 310 -44.06 20.32 3.47
CA ASN A 310 -45.11 20.95 4.27
C ASN A 310 -45.01 22.48 4.30
N LEU A 311 -43.79 23.04 4.32
CA LEU A 311 -43.57 24.49 4.22
C LEU A 311 -44.00 25.03 2.85
N GLN A 312 -43.70 24.31 1.76
CA GLN A 312 -44.14 24.68 0.40
C GLN A 312 -45.67 24.60 0.24
N TYR A 313 -46.32 23.61 0.86
CA TYR A 313 -47.79 23.50 0.86
C TYR A 313 -48.48 24.61 1.65
N HIS A 314 -47.89 25.09 2.75
CA HIS A 314 -48.42 26.24 3.50
C HIS A 314 -48.25 27.57 2.76
N CYS A 315 -47.13 27.79 2.05
CA CYS A 315 -46.96 28.97 1.21
C CYS A 315 -47.95 29.02 0.03
N LYS A 316 -48.37 27.87 -0.52
CA LYS A 316 -49.35 27.80 -1.62
C LYS A 316 -50.82 28.00 -1.18
N LYS A 317 -51.14 27.90 0.11
CA LYS A 317 -52.51 28.09 0.63
C LYS A 317 -52.81 29.53 1.09
N ASN A 318 -51.80 30.41 1.11
CA ASN A 318 -51.92 31.81 1.53
C ASN A 318 -51.83 32.81 0.35
N TYR A 319 -52.15 32.36 -0.86
CA TYR A 319 -52.35 33.21 -2.04
C TYR A 319 -53.77 33.06 -2.57
#